data_AF-A0A4R9BV55-F1
#
_entry.id   AF-A0A4R9BV55-F1
#
_cell.length_a   1.000
_cell.length_b   1.000
_cell.length_c   1.000
_cell.angle_alpha   90.00
_cell.angle_beta   90.00
_cell.angle_gamma   90.00
#
_symmetry.space_group_name_H-M   'P 1'
#
loop_
_entity.id
_entity.type
_entity.pdbx_description
1 polymer ?
#
loop_
_entity_poly.entity_id
_entity_poly.type
_entity_poly.pdbx_seq_one_letter_code
_entity_poly.pdbx_strand_id
1 'polypeptide(L)'
;MSDANVTNDEVAVRARALIEADVSARVNAVVAIAEAAKQNDAANAHLKQVVKDAEAALRESSNAHAAAWKAALSAGWTEKELRATGVRSPGGSAPKMRKRRDAPAVADTPSE
;
A
#
# COMPACT_ATOMS: atom_id res chain seq x y z
N MET A 1 11.70 -8.36 -63.79
CA MET A 1 11.06 -9.34 -62.89
C MET A 1 12.12 -10.39 -62.62
N SER A 2 12.83 -10.27 -61.51
CA SER A 2 13.91 -11.19 -61.17
C SER A 2 13.40 -12.09 -60.06
N ASP A 3 12.85 -13.24 -60.44
CA ASP A 3 12.62 -14.33 -59.50
C ASP A 3 13.97 -14.79 -58.98
N ALA A 4 14.28 -14.42 -57.74
CA ALA A 4 15.50 -14.81 -57.08
C ALA A 4 15.39 -16.30 -56.71
N ASN A 5 16.21 -17.14 -57.34
CA ASN A 5 16.46 -18.51 -56.90
C ASN A 5 17.16 -18.48 -55.54
N VAL A 6 16.40 -18.34 -54.46
CA VAL A 6 16.91 -18.44 -53.09
C VAL A 6 17.49 -19.85 -52.90
N THR A 7 18.74 -19.93 -52.48
CA THR A 7 19.40 -21.23 -52.28
C THR A 7 18.94 -21.88 -50.98
N ASN A 8 19.02 -23.22 -50.89
CA ASN A 8 18.63 -23.94 -49.67
C ASN A 8 19.42 -23.47 -48.42
N ASP A 9 20.66 -23.03 -48.60
CA ASP A 9 21.50 -22.51 -47.50
C ASP A 9 20.98 -21.16 -46.99
N GLU A 10 20.58 -20.25 -47.89
CA GLU A 10 19.96 -18.97 -47.52
C GLU A 10 18.63 -19.17 -46.78
N VAL A 11 17.82 -20.15 -47.21
CA VAL A 11 16.59 -20.54 -46.50
C VAL A 11 16.92 -21.05 -45.09
N ALA A 12 17.92 -21.93 -44.96
CA ALA A 12 18.33 -22.47 -43.67
C ALA A 12 18.85 -21.38 -42.71
N VAL A 13 19.64 -20.42 -43.20
CA VAL A 13 20.11 -19.28 -42.41
C VAL A 13 18.94 -18.42 -41.94
N ARG A 14 17.99 -18.09 -42.82
CA ARG A 14 16.80 -17.31 -42.44
C ARG A 14 15.93 -18.05 -41.42
N ALA A 15 15.70 -19.35 -41.62
CA ALA A 15 14.94 -20.16 -40.67
C ALA A 15 15.61 -20.20 -39.29
N ARG A 16 16.94 -20.33 -39.23
CA ARG A 16 17.71 -20.27 -37.97
C ARG A 16 17.56 -18.91 -37.29
N ALA A 17 17.68 -17.81 -38.04
CA ALA A 17 17.53 -16.47 -37.48
C ALA A 17 16.12 -16.23 -36.89
N LEU A 18 15.08 -16.77 -37.53
CA LEU A 18 13.71 -16.69 -37.01
C LEU A 18 13.55 -17.47 -35.70
N ILE A 19 14.11 -18.68 -35.63
CA ILE A 19 14.09 -19.49 -34.40
C ILE A 19 14.86 -18.80 -33.28
N GLU A 20 16.04 -18.27 -33.58
CA GLU A 20 16.86 -17.55 -32.61
C GLU A 20 16.13 -16.33 -32.06
N ALA A 21 15.51 -15.51 -32.93
CA ALA A 21 14.73 -14.35 -32.51
C ALA A 21 13.54 -14.72 -31.61
N ASP A 22 12.79 -15.77 -31.94
CA ASP A 22 11.68 -16.27 -31.11
C ASP A 22 12.18 -16.79 -29.76
N VAL A 23 13.27 -17.56 -29.73
CA VAL A 23 13.87 -18.04 -28.48
C VAL A 23 14.38 -16.88 -27.63
N SER A 24 15.06 -15.90 -28.22
CA SER A 24 15.51 -14.70 -27.51
C SER A 24 14.32 -13.93 -26.91
N ALA A 25 13.23 -13.78 -27.65
CA ALA A 25 12.02 -13.12 -27.14
C ALA A 25 11.43 -13.87 -25.93
N ARG A 26 11.36 -15.21 -26.00
CA ARG A 26 10.89 -16.04 -24.87
C ARG A 26 11.79 -15.96 -23.66
N VAL A 27 13.12 -15.99 -23.85
CA VAL A 27 14.10 -15.84 -22.77
C VAL A 27 13.96 -14.47 -22.11
N ASN A 28 13.86 -13.40 -22.90
CA ASN A 28 13.67 -12.05 -22.37
C ASN A 28 12.38 -11.91 -21.56
N ALA A 29 11.29 -12.54 -22.00
CA ALA A 29 10.05 -12.57 -21.24
C ALA A 29 10.22 -13.28 -19.89
N VAL A 30 10.93 -14.42 -19.85
CA VAL A 30 11.21 -15.14 -18.59
C VAL A 30 12.08 -14.29 -17.65
N VAL A 31 13.10 -13.62 -18.17
CA VAL A 31 13.95 -12.71 -17.38
C VAL A 31 13.10 -11.58 -16.78
N ALA A 32 12.24 -10.94 -17.57
CA ALA A 32 11.36 -9.88 -17.09
C ALA A 32 10.39 -10.38 -15.99
N ILE A 33 9.85 -11.59 -16.12
CA ILE A 33 9.00 -12.21 -15.09
C ILE A 33 9.81 -12.45 -13.80
N ALA A 34 11.02 -12.98 -13.90
CA ALA A 34 11.87 -13.24 -12.74
C ALA A 34 12.25 -11.94 -12.00
N GLU A 35 12.56 -10.88 -12.73
CA GLU A 35 12.82 -9.57 -12.16
C GLU A 35 11.59 -8.98 -11.48
N ALA A 36 10.42 -9.05 -12.14
CA ALA A 36 9.16 -8.58 -11.57
C ALA A 36 8.79 -9.36 -10.30
N ALA A 37 8.99 -10.68 -10.28
CA ALA A 37 8.76 -11.51 -9.10
C ALA A 37 9.68 -11.10 -7.94
N LYS A 38 10.97 -10.92 -8.21
CA LYS A 38 11.94 -10.44 -7.21
C LYS A 38 11.55 -9.07 -6.63
N GLN A 39 11.11 -8.14 -7.48
CA GLN A 39 10.66 -6.82 -7.03
C GLN A 39 9.39 -6.91 -6.18
N ASN A 40 8.44 -7.78 -6.56
CA ASN A 40 7.22 -8.02 -5.82
C ASN A 40 7.50 -8.61 -4.43
N ASP A 41 8.37 -9.63 -4.35
CA ASP A 41 8.77 -10.24 -3.09
C ASP A 41 9.46 -9.24 -2.16
N ALA A 42 10.33 -8.39 -2.71
CA ALA A 42 10.97 -7.32 -1.95
C ALA A 42 9.95 -6.30 -1.42
N ALA A 43 8.98 -5.88 -2.25
CA ALA A 43 7.91 -4.98 -1.84
C ALA A 43 7.03 -5.60 -0.75
N ASN A 44 6.68 -6.88 -0.87
CA ASN A 44 5.90 -7.61 0.13
C ASN A 44 6.67 -7.74 1.46
N ALA A 45 7.96 -8.05 1.42
CA ALA A 45 8.81 -8.08 2.60
C ALA A 45 8.87 -6.71 3.30
N HIS A 46 9.01 -5.63 2.51
CA HIS A 46 9.00 -4.27 3.04
C HIS A 46 7.67 -3.91 3.70
N LEU A 47 6.53 -4.21 3.06
CA LEU A 47 5.20 -3.99 3.64
C LEU A 47 5.02 -4.70 4.98
N LYS A 48 5.45 -5.97 5.08
CA LYS A 48 5.39 -6.72 6.35
C LYS A 48 6.22 -6.06 7.44
N GLN A 49 7.39 -5.55 7.09
CA GLN A 49 8.26 -4.86 8.05
C GLN A 49 7.61 -3.54 8.53
N VAL A 50 7.08 -2.74 7.62
CA VAL A 50 6.39 -1.48 7.96
C VAL A 50 5.19 -1.72 8.87
N VAL A 51 4.38 -2.75 8.59
CA VAL A 51 3.24 -3.12 9.46
C VAL A 51 3.72 -3.50 10.85
N LYS A 52 4.76 -4.33 10.95
CA LYS A 52 5.33 -4.75 12.24
C LYS A 52 5.86 -3.56 13.05
N ASP A 53 6.54 -2.62 12.40
CA ASP A 53 7.07 -1.43 13.07
C ASP A 53 5.95 -0.49 13.53
N ALA A 54 4.90 -0.34 12.71
CA ALA A 54 3.71 0.44 13.08
C ALA A 54 2.97 -0.19 14.28
N GLU A 55 2.83 -1.52 14.32
CA GLU A 55 2.25 -2.24 15.45
C GLU A 55 3.09 -2.07 16.72
N ALA A 56 4.42 -2.15 16.62
CA ALA A 56 5.31 -1.91 17.74
C ALA A 56 5.19 -0.49 18.28
N ALA A 57 5.16 0.51 17.40
CA ALA A 57 4.97 1.91 17.77
C ALA A 57 3.60 2.15 18.43
N LEU A 58 2.53 1.54 17.90
CA LEU A 58 1.19 1.62 18.48
C LEU A 58 1.16 1.01 19.88
N ARG A 59 1.78 -0.16 20.06
CA ARG A 59 1.88 -0.83 21.36
C ARG A 59 2.64 0.02 22.37
N GLU A 60 3.78 0.59 21.97
CA GLU A 60 4.58 1.45 22.84
C GLU A 60 3.82 2.71 23.26
N SER A 61 3.18 3.40 22.30
CA SER A 61 2.34 4.56 22.60
C SER A 61 1.18 4.21 23.52
N SER A 62 0.57 3.03 23.36
CA SER A 62 -0.52 2.55 24.20
C SER A 62 -0.05 2.26 25.63
N ASN A 63 1.12 1.65 25.78
CA ASN A 63 1.75 1.41 27.07
C ASN A 63 2.09 2.72 27.79
N ALA A 64 2.68 3.68 27.07
CA ALA A 64 3.00 4.99 27.61
C ALA A 64 1.74 5.74 28.07
N HIS A 65 0.66 5.71 27.28
CA HIS A 65 -0.63 6.30 27.68
C HIS A 65 -1.20 5.64 28.94
N ALA A 66 -1.16 4.29 29.02
CA ALA A 66 -1.60 3.57 30.20
C ALA A 66 -0.75 3.87 31.45
N ALA A 67 0.57 3.97 31.27
CA ALA A 67 1.49 4.33 32.35
C ALA A 67 1.24 5.76 32.85
N ALA A 68 1.06 6.72 31.95
CA ALA A 68 0.74 8.11 32.30
C ALA A 68 -0.61 8.23 33.03
N TRP A 69 -1.63 7.48 32.60
CA TRP A 69 -2.91 7.43 33.29
C TRP A 69 -2.78 6.88 34.72
N LYS A 70 -2.06 5.78 34.90
CA LYS A 70 -1.78 5.21 36.23
C LYS A 70 -0.98 6.17 37.11
N ALA A 71 0.01 6.85 36.54
CA ALA A 71 0.80 7.85 37.26
C ALA A 71 -0.08 9.00 37.76
N ALA A 72 -1.02 9.48 36.94
CA ALA A 72 -1.97 10.51 37.35
C ALA A 72 -2.86 10.04 38.51
N LEU A 73 -3.39 8.81 38.46
CA LEU A 73 -4.16 8.24 39.56
C LEU A 73 -3.34 8.11 40.84
N SER A 74 -2.07 7.68 40.74
CA SER A 74 -1.17 7.58 41.90
C SER A 74 -0.80 8.94 42.49
N ALA A 75 -0.85 10.01 41.68
CA ALA A 75 -0.66 11.38 42.11
C ALA A 75 -1.90 11.99 42.79
N GLY A 76 -2.97 11.19 42.98
CA GLY A 76 -4.18 11.59 43.70
C GLY A 76 -5.30 12.12 42.82
N TRP A 77 -5.14 12.12 41.49
CA TRP A 77 -6.24 12.48 40.59
C TRP A 77 -7.29 11.38 40.55
N THR A 78 -8.56 11.77 40.52
CA THR A 78 -9.65 10.83 40.24
C THR A 78 -9.91 10.73 38.74
N GLU A 79 -10.43 9.59 38.27
CA GLU A 79 -10.82 9.43 36.86
C GLU A 79 -11.86 10.45 36.40
N LYS A 80 -12.70 10.93 37.33
CA LYS A 80 -13.72 11.96 37.04
C LYS A 80 -13.04 13.30 36.73
N GLU A 81 -12.04 13.69 37.51
CA GLU A 81 -11.28 14.92 37.31
C GLU A 81 -10.46 14.85 36.03
N LEU A 82 -9.77 13.73 35.76
CA LEU A 82 -9.01 13.54 34.52
C LEU A 82 -9.90 13.59 33.27
N ARG A 83 -11.13 13.06 33.35
CA ARG A 83 -12.10 13.21 32.24
C ARG A 83 -12.66 14.61 32.15
N ALA A 84 -12.84 15.32 33.26
CA ALA A 84 -13.30 16.71 33.27
C ALA A 84 -12.26 17.66 32.64
N THR A 85 -10.97 17.35 32.73
CA THR A 85 -9.91 18.08 32.00
C THR A 85 -9.85 17.74 30.51
N GLY A 86 -10.67 16.79 30.04
CA GLY A 86 -10.74 16.36 28.64
C GLY A 86 -9.72 15.27 28.26
N VAL A 87 -8.94 14.76 29.21
CA VAL A 87 -8.01 13.65 28.97
C VAL A 87 -8.79 12.34 28.90
N ARG A 88 -8.47 11.51 27.91
CA ARG A 88 -9.15 10.23 27.68
C ARG A 88 -8.47 9.11 28.44
N SER A 89 -9.28 8.17 28.92
CA SER A 89 -8.77 6.93 29.49
C SER A 89 -8.09 6.09 28.40
N PRO A 90 -7.05 5.30 28.76
CA PRO A 90 -6.50 4.28 27.88
C PRO A 90 -7.61 3.36 27.37
N GLY A 91 -7.66 3.10 26.06
CA GLY A 91 -8.70 2.29 25.43
C GLY A 91 -10.09 2.95 25.31
N GLY A 92 -10.25 4.20 25.79
CA GLY A 92 -11.48 4.95 25.61
C GLY A 92 -11.70 5.32 24.15
N SER A 93 -12.84 4.93 23.57
CA SER A 93 -13.19 5.32 22.21
C SER A 93 -13.28 6.84 22.08
N ALA A 94 -12.75 7.38 20.99
CA ALA A 94 -12.84 8.81 20.70
C ALA A 94 -14.32 9.25 20.70
N PRO A 95 -14.67 10.41 21.30
CA PRO A 95 -16.03 10.93 21.22
C PRO A 95 -16.42 11.04 19.75
N LYS A 96 -17.48 10.33 19.35
CA LYS A 96 -18.04 10.42 18.00
C LYS A 96 -18.36 11.89 17.72
N MET A 97 -17.60 12.50 16.82
CA MET A 97 -17.85 13.86 16.40
C MET A 97 -19.27 13.90 15.81
N ARG A 98 -20.20 14.59 16.49
CA ARG A 98 -21.57 14.73 16.00
C ARG A 98 -21.50 15.49 14.68
N LYS A 99 -21.75 14.79 13.57
CA LYS A 99 -21.84 15.38 12.23
C LYS A 99 -22.86 16.51 12.28
N ARG A 100 -22.43 17.76 12.03
CA ARG A 100 -23.35 18.85 11.74
C ARG A 100 -24.09 18.47 10.46
N ARG A 101 -25.41 18.58 10.47
CA ARG A 101 -26.26 18.39 9.29
C ARG A 101 -25.99 19.57 8.36
N ASP A 102 -25.44 19.30 7.18
CA ASP A 102 -25.37 20.29 6.11
C ASP A 102 -26.79 20.64 5.66
N ALA A 103 -27.07 21.94 5.53
CA ALA A 103 -28.32 22.46 5.03
C ALA A 103 -28.45 22.17 3.52
N PRO A 104 -29.67 21.93 2.99
CA PRO A 104 -29.86 21.60 1.59
C PRO A 104 -29.51 22.80 0.69
N ALA A 105 -28.74 22.54 -0.36
CA ALA A 105 -28.45 23.50 -1.42
C ALA A 105 -29.75 23.88 -2.15
N VAL A 106 -30.02 25.17 -2.25
CA VAL A 106 -31.10 25.73 -3.08
C VAL A 106 -30.70 25.48 -4.54
N ALA A 107 -31.52 24.72 -5.26
CA ALA A 107 -31.36 24.52 -6.69
C ALA A 107 -31.90 25.74 -7.43
N ASP A 108 -31.02 26.50 -8.08
CA ASP A 108 -31.39 27.49 -9.09
C ASP A 108 -31.83 26.74 -10.35
N THR A 109 -33.10 26.89 -10.70
CA THR A 109 -33.64 26.55 -12.02
C THR A 109 -33.43 27.75 -12.96
N PRO A 110 -32.74 27.59 -14.11
CA PRO A 110 -32.77 28.62 -15.15
C PRO A 110 -34.03 28.44 -16.01
N SER A 111 -34.80 29.51 -16.15
CA SER A 111 -35.82 29.67 -17.20
C SER A 111 -35.18 30.46 -18.35
N GLU A 112 -35.05 29.85 -19.51
CA GLU A 112 -35.33 30.43 -20.85
C GLU A 112 -35.23 29.36 -21.93
#